data_AF-A0A934ZEP7-F1
#
_entry.id   AF-A0A934ZEP7-F1
#
_cell.length_a   1.000
_cell.length_b   1.000
_cell.length_c   1.000
_cell.angle_alpha   90.00
_cell.angle_beta   90.00
_cell.angle_gamma   90.00
#
_symmetry.space_group_name_H-M   'P 1'
#
loop_
_entity.id
_entity.type
_entity.pdbx_description
1 polymer ?
#
loop_
_entity_poly.entity_id
_entity_poly.type
_entity_poly.pdbx_seq_one_letter_code
_entity_poly.pdbx_strand_id
1 'polypeptide(L)'
;MNESIHELDLGDLNLPERHAQARAAVDAMTPGDSLMLVGARVPRELLHELLGEVPGRYEWSRLEGGPERARVALRRRKSEGPRSVTRYLQSDHERLDAIVPEVVRLANEGSFAEAQRRFGEFSCGLGWHIDVEEQVLFPAFESLTGMTRGPTTVMRVEHVDIRERMQHVHDALAAGDAAATVAGLGALTAALGAHNVKEEQMLYPMTDRALGTPDAQEKLVRKIEAF
;
A
#
# COMPACT_ATOMS: atom_id res chain seq x y z
N MET A 1 2.80 -3.77 23.33
CA MET A 1 2.51 -2.32 23.28
C MET A 1 1.42 -2.16 22.24
N ASN A 2 0.27 -1.60 22.61
CA ASN A 2 -0.79 -1.30 21.64
C ASN A 2 -0.20 -0.33 20.61
N GLU A 3 -0.26 -0.70 19.33
CA GLU A 3 -0.04 0.26 18.25
C GLU A 3 -1.18 1.30 18.36
N SER A 4 -0.86 2.53 18.77
CA SER A 4 -1.86 3.60 18.78
C SER A 4 -1.99 4.13 17.36
N ILE A 5 -3.21 4.03 16.82
CA ILE A 5 -3.58 4.70 15.57
C ILE A 5 -4.15 6.06 15.97
N HIS A 6 -3.40 7.13 15.66
CA HIS A 6 -3.88 8.50 15.85
C HIS A 6 -4.49 8.99 14.55
N GLU A 7 -5.70 9.56 14.59
CA GLU A 7 -6.33 10.17 13.42
C GLU A 7 -6.21 11.70 13.49
N LEU A 8 -5.77 12.32 12.41
CA LEU A 8 -5.64 13.77 12.26
C LEU A 8 -6.41 14.21 11.01
N ASP A 9 -7.50 14.95 11.23
CA ASP A 9 -8.28 15.58 10.16
C ASP A 9 -7.67 16.94 9.78
N LEU A 10 -7.34 17.07 8.50
CA LEU A 10 -6.72 18.24 7.89
C LEU A 10 -7.70 19.04 7.01
N GLY A 11 -8.96 18.61 6.89
CA GLY A 11 -9.96 19.12 5.95
C GLY A 11 -10.23 20.62 6.07
N ASP A 12 -10.43 21.10 7.30
CA ASP A 12 -10.85 22.49 7.58
C ASP A 12 -9.69 23.46 7.83
N LEU A 13 -8.45 22.95 7.85
CA LEU A 13 -7.27 23.76 8.15
C LEU A 13 -6.77 24.53 6.91
N ASN A 14 -6.29 25.75 7.12
CA ASN A 14 -5.53 26.45 6.08
C ASN A 14 -4.15 25.78 5.87
N LEU A 15 -3.48 26.07 4.75
CA LEU A 15 -2.26 25.38 4.37
C LEU A 15 -1.13 25.48 5.44
N PRO A 16 -0.81 26.66 6.00
CA PRO A 16 0.16 26.76 7.10
C PRO A 16 -0.21 25.93 8.34
N GLU A 17 -1.46 25.99 8.80
CA GLU A 17 -1.93 25.23 9.96
C GLU A 17 -1.87 23.72 9.72
N ARG A 18 -2.26 23.30 8.51
CA ARG A 18 -2.19 21.90 8.07
C ARG A 18 -0.75 21.36 8.16
N HIS A 19 0.22 22.10 7.63
CA HIS A 19 1.63 21.71 7.68
C HIS A 19 2.14 21.66 9.13
N ALA A 20 1.84 22.68 9.94
CA ALA A 20 2.28 22.76 11.32
C ALA A 20 1.73 21.61 12.19
N GLN A 21 0.42 21.31 12.08
CA GLN A 21 -0.20 20.23 12.83
C GLN A 21 0.28 18.86 12.37
N ALA A 22 0.38 18.63 11.06
CA ALA A 22 0.90 17.37 10.54
C ALA A 22 2.35 17.15 10.98
N ARG A 23 3.22 18.18 10.90
CA ARG A 23 4.60 18.12 11.40
C ARG A 23 4.66 17.75 12.87
N ALA A 24 3.92 18.46 13.72
CA ALA A 24 3.90 18.22 15.16
C ALA A 24 3.45 16.78 15.50
N ALA A 25 2.44 16.27 14.79
CA ALA A 25 1.98 14.90 14.97
C ALA A 25 3.05 13.87 14.55
N VAL A 26 3.73 14.08 13.42
CA VAL A 26 4.80 13.20 12.92
C VAL A 26 6.02 13.20 13.84
N ASP A 27 6.40 14.36 14.37
CA ASP A 27 7.53 14.50 15.29
C ASP A 27 7.25 13.83 16.64
N ALA A 28 5.99 13.74 17.04
CA ALA A 28 5.56 13.08 18.28
C ALA A 28 5.46 11.55 18.16
N MET A 29 5.39 10.98 16.95
CA MET A 29 5.32 9.53 16.75
C MET A 29 6.56 8.86 17.30
N THR A 30 6.44 7.71 17.95
CA THR A 30 7.52 6.81 18.39
C THR A 30 7.63 5.56 17.50
N PRO A 31 8.76 4.82 17.49
CA PRO A 31 8.92 3.65 16.62
C PRO A 31 7.80 2.62 16.81
N GLY A 32 7.05 2.35 15.74
CA GLY A 32 5.86 1.49 15.74
C GLY A 32 4.53 2.23 15.67
N ASP A 33 4.49 3.53 15.97
CA ASP A 33 3.26 4.32 15.95
C ASP A 33 2.73 4.50 14.53
N SER A 34 1.41 4.68 14.44
CA SER A 34 0.71 4.96 13.19
C SER A 34 -0.13 6.24 13.32
N LEU A 35 -0.07 7.08 12.31
CA LEU A 35 -0.82 8.32 12.18
C LEU A 35 -1.64 8.25 10.88
N MET A 36 -2.95 8.40 10.97
CA MET A 36 -3.83 8.50 9.83
C MET A 36 -4.12 9.98 9.55
N LEU A 37 -3.72 10.44 8.36
CA LEU A 37 -4.05 11.75 7.86
C LEU A 37 -5.34 11.66 7.02
N VAL A 38 -6.33 12.48 7.35
CA VAL A 38 -7.63 12.53 6.67
C VAL A 38 -7.83 13.93 6.10
N GLY A 39 -8.38 14.05 4.90
CA GLY A 39 -8.79 15.34 4.34
C GLY A 39 -9.11 15.27 2.85
N ALA A 40 -9.63 16.36 2.27
CA ALA A 40 -10.02 16.42 0.86
C ALA A 40 -8.85 16.15 -0.11
N ARG A 41 -7.63 16.56 0.26
CA ARG A 41 -6.37 16.17 -0.38
C ARG A 41 -5.26 16.14 0.66
N VAL A 42 -4.65 14.99 0.89
CA VAL A 42 -3.32 14.92 1.53
C VAL A 42 -2.30 15.26 0.43
N PRO A 43 -1.63 16.44 0.45
CA PRO A 43 -0.72 16.82 -0.62
C PRO A 43 0.47 15.87 -0.63
N ARG A 44 0.82 15.32 -1.80
CA ARG A 44 2.05 14.54 -1.97
C ARG A 44 3.30 15.33 -1.54
N GLU A 45 3.27 16.65 -1.73
CA GLU A 45 4.31 17.58 -1.25
C GLU A 45 4.43 17.59 0.27
N LEU A 46 3.31 17.58 1.00
CA LEU A 46 3.30 17.49 2.45
C LEU A 46 3.89 16.16 2.90
N LEU A 47 3.52 15.04 2.26
CA LEU A 47 4.14 13.75 2.57
C LEU A 47 5.65 13.77 2.29
N HIS A 48 6.10 14.26 1.13
CA HIS A 48 7.54 14.38 0.87
C HIS A 48 8.27 15.26 1.89
N GLU A 49 7.66 16.39 2.29
CA GLU A 49 8.22 17.27 3.31
C GLU A 49 8.29 16.58 4.68
N LEU A 50 7.23 15.85 5.06
CA LEU A 50 7.16 15.14 6.34
C LEU A 50 8.22 14.02 6.42
N LEU A 51 8.47 13.33 5.31
CA LEU A 51 9.30 12.12 5.26
C LEU A 51 10.76 12.38 4.86
N GLY A 52 11.10 13.62 4.47
CA GLY A 52 12.33 13.96 3.77
C GLY A 52 13.63 13.96 4.60
N GLU A 53 13.56 13.95 5.93
CA GLU A 53 14.74 14.19 6.76
C GLU A 53 15.62 12.96 7.01
N VAL A 54 15.03 11.76 7.15
CA VAL A 54 15.77 10.53 7.44
C VAL A 54 15.29 9.38 6.56
N PRO A 55 16.16 8.86 5.65
CA PRO A 55 15.81 7.72 4.79
C PRO A 55 15.26 6.54 5.56
N GLY A 56 14.13 6.00 5.10
CA GLY A 56 13.51 4.84 5.71
C GLY A 56 13.17 5.02 7.19
N ARG A 57 12.87 6.23 7.68
CA ARG A 57 12.30 6.42 9.03
C ARG A 57 10.80 6.11 9.08
N TYR A 58 10.12 6.43 7.99
CA TYR A 58 8.68 6.32 7.89
C TYR A 58 8.27 5.51 6.66
N GLU A 59 7.10 4.90 6.72
CA GLU A 59 6.39 4.25 5.62
C GLU A 59 5.00 4.86 5.53
N TRP A 60 4.45 4.98 4.32
CA TRP A 60 3.09 5.47 4.16
C TRP A 60 2.32 4.64 3.15
N SER A 61 1.00 4.62 3.30
CA SER A 61 0.10 3.87 2.42
C SER A 61 -1.19 4.63 2.20
N ARG A 62 -1.71 4.58 0.97
CA ARG A 62 -3.03 5.13 0.65
C ARG A 62 -4.11 4.16 1.13
N LEU A 63 -5.05 4.67 1.93
CA LEU A 63 -6.20 3.92 2.43
C LEU A 63 -7.48 4.27 1.67
N GLU A 64 -7.63 5.51 1.23
CA GLU A 64 -8.79 5.97 0.49
C GLU A 64 -8.35 7.04 -0.51
N GLY A 65 -8.89 7.00 -1.73
CA GLY A 65 -8.59 7.97 -2.78
C GLY A 65 -9.86 8.43 -3.48
N GLY A 66 -10.23 9.69 -3.26
CA GLY A 66 -11.35 10.35 -3.93
C GLY A 66 -11.22 11.88 -3.91
N PRO A 67 -11.99 12.59 -4.74
CA PRO A 67 -11.94 14.06 -4.81
C PRO A 67 -12.50 14.75 -3.55
N GLU A 68 -13.37 14.06 -2.81
CA GLU A 68 -14.02 14.58 -1.59
C GLU A 68 -13.27 14.18 -0.31
N ARG A 69 -12.66 12.99 -0.31
CA ARG A 69 -11.94 12.46 0.84
C ARG A 69 -10.77 11.59 0.40
N ALA A 70 -9.62 11.82 1.02
CA ALA A 70 -8.45 10.97 0.93
C ALA A 70 -7.99 10.60 2.35
N ARG A 71 -7.51 9.37 2.49
CA ARG A 71 -6.92 8.88 3.74
C ARG A 71 -5.56 8.28 3.45
N VAL A 72 -4.58 8.68 4.23
CA VAL A 72 -3.21 8.15 4.18
C VAL A 72 -2.82 7.69 5.56
N ALA A 73 -2.32 6.46 5.67
CA ALA A 73 -1.65 5.99 6.87
C ALA A 73 -0.16 6.30 6.76
N LEU A 74 0.38 6.87 7.82
CA LEU A 74 1.81 7.04 8.03
C LEU A 74 2.21 6.16 9.21
N ARG A 75 3.31 5.43 9.08
CA ARG A 75 3.87 4.57 10.12
C ARG A 75 5.30 4.98 10.40
N ARG A 76 5.66 5.12 11.68
CA ARG A 76 7.06 5.25 12.09
C ARG A 76 7.66 3.84 12.22
N ARG A 77 8.71 3.55 11.47
CA ARG A 77 9.32 2.21 11.43
C ARG A 77 9.99 1.88 12.77
N LYS A 78 10.00 0.59 13.13
CA LYS A 78 10.69 0.08 14.33
C LYS A 78 12.21 0.11 14.20
N SER A 79 12.72 0.04 12.97
CA SER A 79 14.14 0.16 12.64
C SER A 79 14.33 1.23 11.57
N GLU A 80 15.38 2.03 11.73
CA GLU A 80 15.81 3.03 10.74
C GLU A 80 16.88 2.45 9.80
N GLY A 81 17.08 3.08 8.65
CA GLY A 81 18.09 2.69 7.67
C GLY A 81 17.50 2.39 6.28
N PRO A 82 18.39 2.21 5.27
CA PRO A 82 17.99 1.99 3.89
C PRO A 82 17.14 0.72 3.76
N ARG A 83 16.16 0.77 2.88
CA ARG A 83 15.26 -0.35 2.57
C ARG A 83 15.65 -0.97 1.25
N SER A 84 15.58 -2.30 1.22
CA SER A 84 15.59 -3.04 -0.03
C SER A 84 14.19 -2.99 -0.65
N VAL A 85 14.11 -3.15 -1.96
CA VAL A 85 12.83 -3.27 -2.69
C VAL A 85 12.01 -4.42 -2.12
N THR A 86 12.67 -5.58 -1.91
CA THR A 86 12.06 -6.77 -1.32
C THR A 86 11.40 -6.45 0.02
N ARG A 87 12.13 -5.83 0.95
CA ARG A 87 11.60 -5.54 2.28
C ARG A 87 10.45 -4.53 2.25
N TYR A 88 10.54 -3.53 1.37
CA TYR A 88 9.51 -2.51 1.26
C TYR A 88 8.19 -3.11 0.72
N LEU A 89 8.24 -3.82 -0.40
CA LEU A 89 7.03 -4.38 -1.04
C LEU A 89 6.43 -5.56 -0.27
N GLN A 90 7.26 -6.40 0.35
CA GLN A 90 6.77 -7.45 1.26
C GLN A 90 6.01 -6.87 2.46
N SER A 91 6.48 -5.77 3.05
CA SER A 91 5.74 -5.11 4.13
C SER A 91 4.38 -4.58 3.65
N ASP A 92 4.25 -4.23 2.38
CA ASP A 92 2.98 -3.79 1.80
C ASP A 92 2.03 -4.99 1.57
N HIS A 93 2.55 -6.14 1.14
CA HIS A 93 1.79 -7.40 1.09
C HIS A 93 1.26 -7.78 2.47
N GLU A 94 2.12 -7.80 3.50
CA GLU A 94 1.73 -8.11 4.88
C GLU A 94 0.62 -7.17 5.39
N ARG A 95 0.71 -5.88 5.04
CA ARG A 95 -0.30 -4.87 5.39
C ARG A 95 -1.63 -5.16 4.72
N LEU A 96 -1.63 -5.50 3.43
CA LEU A 96 -2.85 -5.80 2.65
C LEU A 96 -3.49 -7.12 3.12
N ASP A 97 -2.69 -8.16 3.33
CA ASP A 97 -3.16 -9.46 3.81
C ASP A 97 -3.85 -9.37 5.17
N ALA A 98 -3.35 -8.50 6.06
CA ALA A 98 -3.96 -8.25 7.37
C ALA A 98 -5.37 -7.67 7.31
N ILE A 99 -5.81 -7.15 6.16
CA ILE A 99 -7.16 -6.58 5.96
C ILE A 99 -8.20 -7.68 5.74
N VAL A 100 -7.82 -8.74 5.02
CA VAL A 100 -8.77 -9.74 4.50
C VAL A 100 -9.57 -10.46 5.59
N PRO A 101 -8.98 -10.92 6.71
CA PRO A 101 -9.74 -11.60 7.76
C PRO A 101 -10.86 -10.73 8.35
N GLU A 102 -10.63 -9.42 8.42
CA GLU A 102 -11.62 -8.48 8.95
C GLU A 102 -12.80 -8.29 7.99
N VAL A 103 -12.55 -8.24 6.68
CA VAL A 103 -13.63 -8.18 5.67
C VAL A 103 -14.48 -9.44 5.73
N VAL A 104 -13.86 -10.62 5.85
CA VAL A 104 -14.56 -11.90 6.00
C VAL A 104 -15.43 -11.91 7.26
N ARG A 105 -14.88 -11.44 8.39
CA ARG A 105 -15.60 -11.36 9.66
C ARG A 105 -16.84 -10.46 9.54
N LEU A 106 -16.65 -9.23 9.03
CA LEU A 106 -17.71 -8.24 8.87
C LEU A 106 -18.81 -8.71 7.90
N ALA A 107 -18.44 -9.36 6.79
CA ALA A 107 -19.40 -9.91 5.84
C ALA A 107 -20.27 -11.02 6.47
N ASN A 108 -19.65 -11.93 7.24
CA ASN A 108 -20.39 -13.00 7.94
C ASN A 108 -21.31 -12.46 9.06
N GLU A 109 -20.95 -11.34 9.67
CA GLU A 109 -21.78 -10.63 10.65
C GLU A 109 -22.89 -9.79 10.00
N GLY A 110 -22.95 -9.73 8.66
CA GLY A 110 -23.91 -8.90 7.92
C GLY A 110 -23.61 -7.40 7.98
N SER A 111 -22.44 -7.00 8.49
CA SER A 111 -21.98 -5.61 8.58
C SER A 111 -21.42 -5.15 7.23
N PHE A 112 -22.26 -5.16 6.19
CA PHE A 112 -21.80 -4.95 4.80
C PHE A 112 -21.26 -3.54 4.54
N ALA A 113 -21.79 -2.51 5.21
CA ALA A 113 -21.29 -1.15 5.05
C ALA A 113 -19.84 -1.02 5.56
N GLU A 114 -19.54 -1.62 6.72
CA GLU A 114 -18.21 -1.72 7.31
C GLU A 114 -17.29 -2.59 6.44
N ALA A 115 -17.78 -3.74 5.98
CA ALA A 115 -17.03 -4.63 5.10
C ALA A 115 -16.65 -3.94 3.78
N GLN A 116 -17.58 -3.18 3.17
CA GLN A 116 -17.31 -2.38 1.98
C GLN A 116 -16.26 -1.30 2.23
N ARG A 117 -16.32 -0.59 3.36
CA ARG A 117 -15.28 0.40 3.72
C ARG A 117 -13.92 -0.27 3.85
N ARG A 118 -13.85 -1.39 4.59
CA ARG A 118 -12.58 -2.07 4.84
C ARG A 118 -12.01 -2.74 3.60
N PHE A 119 -12.85 -3.32 2.75
CA PHE A 119 -12.44 -3.83 1.45
C PHE A 119 -12.04 -2.70 0.49
N GLY A 120 -12.70 -1.54 0.55
CA GLY A 120 -12.29 -0.35 -0.18
C GLY A 120 -10.86 0.09 0.14
N GLU A 121 -10.44 -0.03 1.41
CA GLU A 121 -9.05 0.22 1.81
C GLU A 121 -8.06 -0.80 1.23
N PHE A 122 -8.45 -2.08 1.19
CA PHE A 122 -7.68 -3.13 0.52
C PHE A 122 -7.54 -2.86 -0.97
N SER A 123 -8.65 -2.64 -1.67
CA SER A 123 -8.67 -2.43 -3.12
C SER A 123 -7.93 -1.15 -3.53
N CYS A 124 -8.06 -0.07 -2.75
CA CYS A 124 -7.32 1.17 -2.99
C CYS A 124 -5.81 0.95 -2.81
N GLY A 125 -5.40 0.24 -1.75
CA GLY A 125 -4.00 -0.07 -1.48
C GLY A 125 -3.39 -0.99 -2.53
N LEU A 126 -4.06 -2.10 -2.86
CA LEU A 126 -3.59 -3.07 -3.84
C LEU A 126 -3.57 -2.48 -5.26
N GLY A 127 -4.56 -1.65 -5.62
CA GLY A 127 -4.54 -0.93 -6.89
C GLY A 127 -3.32 -0.02 -7.04
N TRP A 128 -3.00 0.75 -5.99
CA TRP A 128 -1.80 1.60 -5.99
C TRP A 128 -0.50 0.78 -6.01
N HIS A 129 -0.45 -0.33 -5.27
CA HIS A 129 0.67 -1.27 -5.29
C HIS A 129 0.97 -1.73 -6.71
N ILE A 130 -0.04 -2.26 -7.39
CA ILE A 130 0.07 -2.75 -8.77
C ILE A 130 0.50 -1.63 -9.73
N ASP A 131 -0.08 -0.42 -9.59
CA ASP A 131 0.26 0.71 -10.46
C ASP A 131 1.73 1.13 -10.29
N VAL A 132 2.24 1.16 -9.06
CA VAL A 132 3.65 1.41 -8.75
C VAL A 132 4.54 0.34 -9.38
N GLU A 133 4.17 -0.92 -9.28
CA GLU A 133 4.95 -2.00 -9.87
C GLU A 133 5.03 -1.87 -11.38
N GLU A 134 3.90 -1.65 -12.04
CA GLU A 134 3.83 -1.54 -13.49
C GLU A 134 4.54 -0.31 -14.04
N GLN A 135 4.50 0.82 -13.32
CA GLN A 135 4.98 2.12 -13.81
C GLN A 135 6.38 2.50 -13.30
N VAL A 136 6.83 1.91 -12.19
CA VAL A 136 8.12 2.25 -11.58
C VAL A 136 9.02 1.02 -11.48
N LEU A 137 8.55 -0.06 -10.84
CA LEU A 137 9.38 -1.21 -10.55
C LEU A 137 9.74 -2.02 -11.79
N PHE A 138 8.75 -2.45 -12.57
CA PHE A 138 8.96 -3.28 -13.76
C PHE A 138 9.82 -2.58 -14.81
N PRO A 139 9.63 -1.27 -15.12
CA PRO A 139 10.56 -0.56 -16.00
C PRO A 139 11.99 -0.50 -15.44
N ALA A 140 12.16 -0.33 -14.13
CA ALA A 140 13.48 -0.36 -13.51
C ALA A 140 14.13 -1.75 -13.60
N PHE A 141 13.39 -2.80 -13.28
CA PHE A 141 13.82 -4.19 -13.41
C PHE A 141 14.22 -4.54 -14.84
N GLU A 142 13.38 -4.19 -15.83
CA GLU A 142 13.62 -4.43 -17.25
C GLU A 142 14.89 -3.69 -17.72
N SER A 143 15.08 -2.45 -17.29
CA SER A 143 16.29 -1.66 -17.60
C SER A 143 17.55 -2.24 -16.96
N LEU A 144 17.46 -2.77 -15.74
CA LEU A 144 18.61 -3.30 -14.99
C LEU A 144 19.03 -4.68 -15.49
N THR A 145 18.07 -5.49 -15.93
CA THR A 145 18.30 -6.91 -16.26
C THR A 145 18.30 -7.21 -17.77
N GLY A 146 17.74 -6.32 -18.58
CA GLY A 146 17.50 -6.53 -20.02
C GLY A 146 16.33 -7.47 -20.33
N MET A 147 15.60 -7.97 -19.33
CA MET A 147 14.52 -8.95 -19.51
C MET A 147 13.18 -8.29 -19.84
N THR A 148 12.98 -7.86 -21.08
CA THR A 148 11.77 -7.11 -21.51
C THR A 148 10.60 -7.97 -22.00
N ARG A 149 10.83 -9.26 -22.27
CA ARG A 149 9.81 -10.22 -22.75
C ARG A 149 9.70 -11.44 -21.82
N GLY A 150 9.81 -11.20 -20.53
CA GLY A 150 9.94 -12.24 -19.51
C GLY A 150 8.95 -12.06 -18.35
N PRO A 151 9.42 -12.15 -17.08
CA PRO A 151 8.54 -12.25 -15.92
C PRO A 151 7.54 -11.10 -15.80
N THR A 152 7.95 -9.86 -16.07
CA THR A 152 7.09 -8.67 -15.96
C THR A 152 5.94 -8.64 -16.98
N THR A 153 5.99 -9.42 -18.07
CA THR A 153 4.84 -9.57 -18.98
C THR A 153 3.77 -10.46 -18.35
N VAL A 154 4.17 -11.55 -17.70
CA VAL A 154 3.26 -12.47 -17.01
C VAL A 154 2.60 -11.76 -15.84
N MET A 155 3.36 -11.00 -15.04
CA MET A 155 2.83 -10.22 -13.92
C MET A 155 1.72 -9.27 -14.35
N ARG A 156 1.91 -8.51 -15.44
CA ARG A 156 0.88 -7.60 -15.99
C ARG A 156 -0.40 -8.32 -16.41
N VAL A 157 -0.30 -9.53 -16.96
CA VAL A 157 -1.49 -10.33 -17.30
C VAL A 157 -2.22 -10.77 -16.03
N GLU A 158 -1.49 -11.21 -15.02
CA GLU A 158 -2.08 -11.59 -13.73
C GLU A 158 -2.69 -10.40 -12.99
N HIS A 159 -2.10 -9.21 -13.09
CA HIS A 159 -2.68 -7.98 -12.53
C HIS A 159 -4.04 -7.64 -13.12
N VAL A 160 -4.29 -7.96 -14.40
CA VAL A 160 -5.62 -7.79 -15.00
C VAL A 160 -6.63 -8.72 -14.32
N ASP A 161 -6.30 -10.01 -14.16
CA ASP A 161 -7.16 -10.98 -13.46
C ASP A 161 -7.37 -10.61 -11.97
N ILE A 162 -6.33 -10.12 -11.29
CA ILE A 162 -6.43 -9.64 -9.90
C ILE A 162 -7.40 -8.45 -9.80
N ARG A 163 -7.31 -7.48 -10.72
CA ARG A 163 -8.23 -6.32 -10.77
C ARG A 163 -9.67 -6.76 -11.02
N GLU A 164 -9.90 -7.72 -11.91
CA GLU A 164 -11.24 -8.29 -12.14
C GLU A 164 -11.79 -9.02 -10.89
N ARG A 165 -10.96 -9.79 -10.21
CA ARG A 165 -11.34 -10.46 -8.94
C ARG A 165 -11.69 -9.47 -7.84
N MET A 166 -10.97 -8.35 -7.73
CA MET A 166 -11.32 -7.27 -6.80
C MET A 166 -12.72 -6.72 -7.12
N GLN A 167 -13.04 -6.51 -8.39
CA GLN A 167 -14.37 -6.03 -8.79
C GLN A 167 -15.47 -7.01 -8.39
N HIS A 168 -15.28 -8.32 -8.58
CA HIS A 168 -16.27 -9.32 -8.17
C HIS A 168 -16.55 -9.30 -6.65
N VAL A 169 -15.52 -9.07 -5.82
CA VAL A 169 -15.72 -8.93 -4.37
C VAL A 169 -16.46 -7.64 -4.03
N HIS A 170 -16.15 -6.53 -4.72
CA HIS A 170 -16.91 -5.28 -4.58
C HIS A 170 -18.40 -5.48 -4.88
N ASP A 171 -18.72 -6.16 -5.97
CA ASP A 171 -20.10 -6.39 -6.40
C ASP A 171 -20.86 -7.28 -5.40
N ALA A 172 -20.21 -8.34 -4.89
CA ALA A 172 -20.81 -9.22 -3.88
C ALA A 172 -21.09 -8.49 -2.55
N LEU A 173 -20.16 -7.64 -2.11
CA LEU A 173 -20.34 -6.79 -0.93
C LEU A 173 -21.45 -5.76 -1.10
N ALA A 174 -21.58 -5.17 -2.29
CA ALA A 174 -22.65 -4.22 -2.62
C ALA A 174 -24.03 -4.91 -2.66
N ALA A 175 -24.07 -6.17 -3.09
CA ALA A 175 -25.28 -7.00 -3.09
C ALA A 175 -25.67 -7.53 -1.69
N GLY A 176 -24.82 -7.36 -0.67
CA GLY A 176 -25.05 -7.93 0.65
C GLY A 176 -24.99 -9.46 0.67
N ASP A 177 -24.21 -10.06 -0.23
CA ASP A 177 -24.07 -11.52 -0.33
C ASP A 177 -22.78 -11.97 0.39
N ALA A 178 -22.94 -12.43 1.63
CA ALA A 178 -21.82 -12.92 2.45
C ALA A 178 -21.15 -14.15 1.83
N ALA A 179 -21.91 -15.09 1.27
CA ALA A 179 -21.36 -16.32 0.71
C ALA A 179 -20.54 -16.03 -0.54
N ALA A 180 -21.06 -15.19 -1.46
CA ALA A 180 -20.34 -14.75 -2.64
C ALA A 180 -19.11 -13.91 -2.27
N THR A 181 -19.21 -13.04 -1.26
CA THR A 181 -18.08 -12.24 -0.76
C THR A 181 -16.94 -13.12 -0.28
N VAL A 182 -17.22 -14.10 0.59
CA VAL A 182 -16.21 -14.99 1.15
C VAL A 182 -15.58 -15.87 0.06
N ALA A 183 -16.39 -16.39 -0.87
CA ALA A 183 -15.89 -17.15 -2.02
C ALA A 183 -15.00 -16.30 -2.93
N GLY A 184 -15.42 -15.07 -3.24
CA GLY A 184 -14.66 -14.12 -4.05
C GLY A 184 -13.32 -13.75 -3.40
N LEU A 185 -13.32 -13.47 -2.09
CA LEU A 185 -12.09 -13.21 -1.34
C LEU A 185 -11.15 -14.42 -1.33
N GLY A 186 -11.68 -15.63 -1.16
CA GLY A 186 -10.87 -16.85 -1.24
C GLY A 186 -10.23 -17.04 -2.62
N ALA A 187 -10.96 -16.73 -3.69
CA ALA A 187 -10.44 -16.80 -5.05
C ALA A 187 -9.41 -15.70 -5.34
N LEU A 188 -9.57 -14.51 -4.76
CA LEU A 188 -8.61 -13.40 -4.87
C LEU A 188 -7.32 -13.70 -4.10
N THR A 189 -7.41 -14.15 -2.84
CA THR A 189 -6.23 -14.47 -2.03
C THR A 189 -5.45 -15.66 -2.58
N ALA A 190 -6.11 -16.65 -3.17
CA ALA A 190 -5.42 -17.74 -3.86
C ALA A 190 -4.61 -17.25 -5.07
N ALA A 191 -5.18 -16.33 -5.86
CA ALA A 191 -4.47 -15.72 -6.99
C ALA A 191 -3.28 -14.88 -6.52
N LEU A 192 -3.48 -14.02 -5.52
CA LEU A 192 -2.42 -13.22 -4.90
C LEU A 192 -1.31 -14.09 -4.30
N GLY A 193 -1.64 -15.17 -3.59
CA GLY A 193 -0.63 -16.07 -3.03
C GLY A 193 0.31 -16.66 -4.10
N ALA A 194 -0.24 -17.07 -5.25
CA ALA A 194 0.57 -17.57 -6.37
C ALA A 194 1.35 -16.45 -7.08
N HIS A 195 0.79 -15.25 -7.11
CA HIS A 195 1.38 -14.04 -7.67
C HIS A 195 2.59 -13.57 -6.85
N ASN A 196 2.37 -13.29 -5.57
CA ASN A 196 3.35 -12.77 -4.61
C ASN A 196 4.57 -13.70 -4.48
N VAL A 197 4.39 -15.03 -4.62
CA VAL A 197 5.53 -15.97 -4.63
C VAL A 197 6.53 -15.63 -5.74
N LYS A 198 6.08 -15.25 -6.94
CA LYS A 198 7.00 -14.90 -8.04
C LYS A 198 7.71 -13.58 -7.74
N GLU A 199 7.01 -12.64 -7.14
CA GLU A 199 7.57 -11.34 -6.78
C GLU A 199 8.63 -11.47 -5.70
N GLU A 200 8.26 -12.10 -4.60
CA GLU A 200 9.07 -12.20 -3.40
C GLU A 200 10.24 -13.16 -3.54
N GLN A 201 10.11 -14.20 -4.38
CA GLN A 201 11.20 -15.16 -4.60
C GLN A 201 12.04 -14.86 -5.84
N MET A 202 11.53 -14.08 -6.80
CA MET A 202 12.25 -13.76 -8.04
C MET A 202 12.39 -12.27 -8.29
N LEU A 203 11.32 -11.53 -8.57
CA LEU A 203 11.44 -10.17 -9.10
C LEU A 203 12.11 -9.20 -8.11
N TYR A 204 11.66 -9.17 -6.86
CA TYR A 204 12.22 -8.23 -5.87
C TYR A 204 13.67 -8.57 -5.51
N PRO A 205 14.02 -9.85 -5.20
CA PRO A 205 15.41 -10.20 -4.91
C PRO A 205 16.33 -9.96 -6.10
N MET A 206 15.88 -10.20 -7.34
CA MET A 206 16.68 -9.92 -8.53
C MET A 206 16.89 -8.43 -8.74
N THR A 207 15.86 -7.60 -8.48
CA THR A 207 15.97 -6.14 -8.51
C THR A 207 17.00 -5.67 -7.49
N ASP A 208 16.91 -6.13 -6.24
CA ASP A 208 17.83 -5.78 -5.17
C ASP A 208 19.28 -6.19 -5.51
N ARG A 209 19.48 -7.40 -6.08
CA ARG A 209 20.80 -7.86 -6.53
C ARG A 209 21.36 -7.04 -7.68
N ALA A 210 20.52 -6.66 -8.65
CA ALA A 210 20.95 -5.86 -9.80
C ALA A 210 21.33 -4.43 -9.41
N LEU A 211 20.67 -3.86 -8.39
CA LEU A 211 21.02 -2.54 -7.83
C LEU A 211 22.34 -2.57 -7.03
N GLY A 212 22.70 -3.71 -6.46
CA GLY A 212 24.02 -4.01 -5.91
C GLY A 212 24.41 -3.29 -4.60
N THR A 213 23.77 -2.18 -4.25
CA THR A 213 24.08 -1.40 -3.03
C THR A 213 22.81 -0.96 -2.29
N PRO A 214 22.84 -0.86 -0.93
CA PRO A 214 21.71 -0.37 -0.15
C PRO A 214 21.24 1.03 -0.56
N ASP A 215 22.16 1.92 -0.95
CA ASP A 215 21.82 3.28 -1.38
C ASP A 215 21.05 3.29 -2.71
N ALA A 216 21.44 2.44 -3.66
CA ALA A 216 20.72 2.30 -4.92
C ALA A 216 19.32 1.69 -4.72
N GLN A 217 19.20 0.74 -3.80
CA GLN A 217 17.92 0.14 -3.40
C GLN A 217 16.98 1.18 -2.75
N GLU A 218 17.45 1.89 -1.74
CA GLU A 218 16.68 2.95 -1.08
C GLU A 218 16.30 4.07 -2.06
N LYS A 219 17.15 4.40 -3.03
CA LYS A 219 16.83 5.37 -4.07
C LYS A 219 15.65 4.91 -4.95
N LEU A 220 15.57 3.62 -5.27
CA LEU A 220 14.41 3.08 -6.01
C LEU A 220 13.16 3.04 -5.12
N VAL A 221 13.28 2.65 -3.85
CA VAL A 221 12.16 2.70 -2.88
C VAL A 221 11.60 4.12 -2.76
N ARG A 222 12.46 5.14 -2.65
CA ARG A 222 12.02 6.54 -2.64
C ARG A 222 11.33 6.97 -3.92
N LYS A 223 11.73 6.41 -5.07
CA LYS A 223 11.04 6.67 -6.35
C LYS A 223 9.65 6.04 -6.36
N ILE A 224 9.50 4.85 -5.78
CA ILE A 224 8.22 4.18 -5.58
C ILE A 224 7.32 5.01 -4.64
N GLU A 225 7.83 5.46 -3.50
CA GLU A 225 7.10 6.32 -2.56
C GLU A 225 6.70 7.67 -3.17
N ALA A 226 7.43 8.10 -4.19
CA ALA A 226 7.15 9.32 -4.94
C ALA A 226 6.32 9.05 -6.20
N PHE A 227 5.51 8.00 -6.27
CA PHE A 227 4.52 7.82 -7.34
C PHE A 227 3.25 8.63 -7.04
#